data_AF-A0A0G2FVZ2-F1
#
_entry.id   AF-A0A0G2FVZ2-F1
#
_cell.length_a   1.000
_cell.length_b   1.000
_cell.length_c   1.000
_cell.angle_alpha   90.00
_cell.angle_beta   90.00
_cell.angle_gamma   90.00
#
_symmetry.space_group_name_H-M   'P 1'
#
loop_
_entity.id
_entity.type
_entity.pdbx_description
1 polymer ?
#
loop_
_entity_poly.entity_id
_entity_poly.type
_entity_poly.pdbx_seq_one_letter_code
_entity_poly.pdbx_strand_id
1 'polypeptide(L)'
;MSDNVGLSTPRGSGTSGYVQRNLAHIRPRDSGAPYPPRDSGADAPKHRQRQPDRGILEHDRKRAVEVKVLELRDELEDEGRLGEDEVEERCAALRARLLAEGLQRGGGGGGGGGAVGADRTRKGGGLKMHQVHEMADQKIRESERLRRALKISRDYEEGAHWKRQEDRAARAADRAEADGADRPRDGRD
;
A
#
# COMPACT_ATOMS: atom_id res chain seq x y z
N MET A 1 4.82 23.87 -45.69
CA MET A 1 5.48 22.99 -46.67
C MET A 1 5.21 21.57 -46.24
N SER A 2 4.90 20.63 -47.14
CA SER A 2 4.74 19.23 -46.76
C SER A 2 6.08 18.72 -46.23
N ASP A 3 6.09 18.10 -45.05
CA ASP A 3 7.28 17.54 -44.40
C ASP A 3 7.79 16.30 -45.14
N ASN A 4 8.13 16.44 -46.42
CA ASN A 4 8.45 15.35 -47.36
C ASN A 4 7.35 14.28 -47.48
N VAL A 5 6.08 14.62 -47.18
CA VAL A 5 4.92 13.72 -47.33
C VAL A 5 4.09 14.12 -48.54
N GLY A 6 3.82 13.17 -49.44
CA GLY A 6 2.98 13.36 -50.62
C GLY A 6 3.69 13.04 -51.94
N LEU A 7 3.08 13.45 -53.05
CA LEU A 7 3.65 13.31 -54.40
C LEU A 7 4.46 14.56 -54.76
N SER A 8 5.59 14.37 -55.45
CA SER A 8 6.39 15.49 -55.97
C SER A 8 5.64 16.31 -57.01
N THR A 9 4.81 15.66 -57.84
CA THR A 9 3.85 16.32 -58.74
C THR A 9 2.58 15.47 -58.84
N PRO A 10 1.39 16.09 -58.94
CA PRO A 10 0.12 15.36 -59.14
C PRO A 10 -0.07 14.86 -60.58
N ARG A 11 0.77 15.32 -61.53
CA ARG A 11 0.70 14.93 -62.94
C ARG A 11 1.06 13.45 -63.11
N GLY A 12 0.21 12.69 -63.80
CA GLY A 12 0.39 11.25 -64.01
C GLY A 12 -0.13 10.36 -62.88
N SER A 13 -0.46 10.91 -61.70
CA SER A 13 -1.08 10.13 -60.61
C SER A 13 -2.58 9.89 -60.80
N GLY A 14 -3.25 10.65 -61.68
CA GLY A 14 -4.70 10.56 -61.86
C GLY A 14 -5.53 11.05 -60.67
N THR A 15 -4.91 11.76 -59.72
CA THR A 15 -5.58 12.33 -58.54
C THR A 15 -5.29 13.83 -58.42
N SER A 16 -5.98 14.53 -57.51
CA SER A 16 -5.79 15.97 -57.27
C SER A 16 -4.48 16.33 -56.56
N GLY A 17 -3.73 15.36 -56.04
CA GLY A 17 -2.53 15.59 -55.23
C GLY A 17 -2.83 16.11 -53.82
N TYR A 18 -4.08 16.09 -53.36
CA TYR A 18 -4.45 16.52 -52.03
C TYR A 18 -4.01 15.51 -50.97
N VAL A 19 -3.20 15.95 -50.00
CA VAL A 19 -2.66 15.11 -48.93
C VAL A 19 -3.36 15.47 -47.62
N GLN A 20 -4.05 14.50 -47.01
CA GLN A 20 -4.66 14.64 -45.69
C GLN A 20 -3.79 14.00 -44.61
N ARG A 21 -3.68 14.65 -43.45
CA ARG A 21 -3.03 14.05 -42.28
C ARG A 21 -3.83 12.84 -41.78
N ASN A 22 -3.13 11.79 -41.35
CA ASN A 22 -3.78 10.66 -40.69
C ASN A 22 -4.28 11.07 -39.29
N LEU A 23 -5.60 10.99 -39.05
CA LEU A 23 -6.21 11.30 -37.76
C LEU A 23 -5.92 10.24 -36.69
N ALA A 24 -5.68 8.99 -37.09
CA ALA A 24 -5.38 7.87 -36.20
C ALA A 24 -3.88 7.75 -35.88
N HIS A 25 -3.02 8.58 -36.47
CA HIS A 25 -1.60 8.56 -36.17
C HIS A 25 -1.35 9.17 -34.78
N ILE A 26 -1.08 8.30 -33.81
CA ILE A 26 -0.72 8.70 -32.44
C ILE A 26 0.71 9.23 -32.46
N ARG A 27 0.86 10.56 -32.34
CA ARG A 27 2.17 11.19 -32.20
C ARG A 27 2.80 10.76 -30.87
N PRO A 28 4.08 10.33 -30.84
CA PRO A 28 4.81 10.14 -29.60
C PRO A 28 4.71 11.41 -28.75
N ARG A 29 4.40 11.26 -27.46
CA ARG A 29 4.29 12.40 -26.54
C ARG A 29 5.65 13.08 -26.40
N ASP A 30 5.66 14.41 -26.43
CA ASP A 30 6.87 15.19 -26.12
C ASP A 30 7.40 14.80 -24.74
N SER A 31 8.68 14.42 -24.70
CA SER A 31 9.43 14.15 -23.46
C SER A 31 9.61 15.37 -22.57
N GLY A 32 9.20 16.57 -23.03
CA GLY A 32 9.22 17.83 -22.30
C GLY A 32 7.90 18.21 -21.60
N ALA A 33 6.88 17.36 -21.64
CA ALA A 33 5.69 17.57 -20.81
C ALA A 33 6.08 17.52 -19.31
N PRO A 34 5.44 18.30 -18.41
CA PRO A 34 5.78 18.34 -16.98
C PRO A 34 5.45 17.05 -16.21
N TYR A 35 5.14 15.96 -16.91
CA TYR A 35 4.88 14.65 -16.34
C TYR A 35 6.09 13.74 -16.59
N PRO A 36 6.66 13.12 -15.55
CA PRO A 36 7.83 12.27 -15.71
C PRO A 36 7.53 11.10 -16.66
N PRO A 37 8.46 10.72 -17.56
CA PRO A 37 8.32 9.54 -18.39
C PRO A 37 8.03 8.31 -17.52
N ARG A 38 7.06 7.51 -17.95
CA ARG A 38 6.61 6.28 -17.25
C ARG A 38 7.75 5.30 -16.95
N ASP A 39 8.84 5.39 -17.70
CA ASP A 39 10.00 4.50 -17.68
C ASP A 39 11.27 5.17 -17.12
N SER A 40 11.16 6.35 -16.48
CA SER A 40 12.30 6.97 -15.81
C SER A 40 12.68 6.17 -14.56
N GLY A 41 13.87 5.55 -14.63
CA GLY A 41 14.41 4.65 -13.62
C GLY A 41 14.53 5.25 -12.22
N ALA A 42 14.64 4.36 -11.24
CA ALA A 42 14.79 4.59 -9.79
C ALA A 42 13.64 5.36 -9.08
N ASP A 43 13.04 6.36 -9.73
CA ASP A 43 12.02 7.28 -9.18
C ASP A 43 10.61 7.04 -9.71
N ALA A 44 10.40 6.07 -10.60
CA ALA A 44 9.06 5.53 -10.86
C ALA A 44 8.42 5.16 -9.51
N PRO A 45 7.17 5.58 -9.22
CA PRO A 45 6.56 5.31 -7.94
C PRO A 45 6.45 3.80 -7.75
N LYS A 46 7.44 3.22 -7.08
CA LYS A 46 7.38 1.85 -6.56
C LYS A 46 6.04 1.76 -5.88
N HIS A 47 5.29 0.68 -6.13
CA HIS A 47 3.95 0.47 -5.58
C HIS A 47 4.06 0.30 -4.05
N ARG A 48 4.33 1.39 -3.34
CA ARG A 48 4.55 1.46 -1.90
C ARG A 48 3.19 1.50 -1.26
N GLN A 49 3.00 0.60 -0.30
CA GLN A 49 1.83 0.62 0.55
C GLN A 49 1.83 1.97 1.30
N ARG A 50 0.72 2.70 1.24
CA ARG A 50 0.55 3.96 1.97
C ARG A 50 0.63 3.65 3.47
N GLN A 51 1.52 4.34 4.17
CA GLN A 51 1.66 4.16 5.60
C GLN A 51 0.52 4.87 6.34
N PRO A 52 -0.06 4.26 7.38
CA PRO A 52 -1.04 4.92 8.22
C PRO A 52 -0.37 6.04 9.04
N ASP A 53 -1.11 7.12 9.27
CA ASP A 53 -0.64 8.23 10.10
C ASP A 53 -1.00 7.92 11.56
N ARG A 54 0.01 7.94 12.44
CA ARG A 54 -0.18 7.66 13.87
C ARG A 54 -1.03 8.73 14.55
N GLY A 55 -0.89 10.00 14.17
CA GLY A 55 -1.67 11.10 14.75
C GLY A 55 -3.16 10.94 14.48
N ILE A 56 -3.52 10.52 13.26
CA ILE A 56 -4.92 10.29 12.88
C ILE A 56 -5.49 9.09 13.63
N LEU A 57 -4.74 7.98 13.74
CA LEU A 57 -5.19 6.82 14.51
C LEU A 57 -5.39 7.14 16.00
N GLU A 58 -4.50 7.94 16.59
CA GLU A 58 -4.65 8.38 17.99
C GLU A 58 -5.82 9.33 18.18
N HIS A 59 -6.03 10.25 17.24
CA HIS A 59 -7.17 11.16 17.25
C HIS A 59 -8.49 10.40 17.19
N ASP A 60 -8.60 9.42 16.28
CA ASP A 60 -9.81 8.60 16.16
C ASP A 60 -10.08 7.77 17.43
N ARG A 61 -9.03 7.28 18.10
CA ARG A 61 -9.16 6.62 19.42
C ARG A 61 -9.68 7.55 20.49
N LYS A 62 -9.13 8.77 20.61
CA LYS A 62 -9.59 9.77 21.58
C LYS A 62 -11.03 10.20 21.30
N ARG A 63 -11.35 10.44 20.02
CA ARG A 63 -12.71 10.77 19.58
C ARG A 63 -13.70 9.67 19.96
N ALA A 64 -13.34 8.39 19.80
CA ALA A 64 -14.21 7.29 20.20
C ALA A 64 -14.49 7.25 21.72
N VAL A 65 -13.53 7.66 22.55
CA VAL A 65 -13.76 7.82 24.00
C VAL A 65 -14.72 8.96 24.27
N GLU A 66 -14.49 10.13 23.68
CA GLU A 66 -15.34 11.30 23.91
C GLU A 66 -16.78 11.10 23.40
N VAL A 67 -16.97 10.37 22.28
CA VAL A 67 -18.32 10.02 21.80
C VAL A 67 -19.08 9.21 22.83
N LYS A 68 -18.45 8.24 23.50
CA LYS A 68 -19.12 7.45 24.55
C LYS A 68 -19.41 8.26 25.81
N VAL A 69 -18.52 9.18 26.16
CA VAL A 69 -18.73 10.08 27.30
C VAL A 69 -19.91 11.00 26.99
N LEU A 70 -20.03 11.47 25.75
CA LEU A 70 -21.18 12.25 25.30
C LEU A 70 -22.47 11.41 25.31
N GLU A 71 -22.45 10.18 24.80
CA GLU A 71 -23.61 9.27 24.85
C GLU A 71 -24.09 9.06 26.30
N LEU A 72 -23.16 8.80 27.24
CA LEU A 72 -23.51 8.66 28.67
C LEU A 72 -24.09 9.96 29.23
N ARG A 73 -23.52 11.10 28.86
CA ARG A 73 -24.02 12.40 29.31
C ARG A 73 -25.46 12.62 28.86
N ASP A 74 -25.75 12.40 27.58
CA ASP A 74 -27.08 12.53 27.01
C ASP A 74 -28.07 11.60 27.75
N GLU A 75 -27.69 10.34 28.01
CA GLU A 75 -28.51 9.38 28.77
C GLU A 75 -28.83 9.87 30.21
N LEU A 76 -27.83 10.40 30.92
CA LEU A 76 -28.00 10.88 32.29
C LEU A 76 -28.81 12.18 32.37
N GLU A 77 -28.66 13.07 31.37
CA GLU A 77 -29.44 14.30 31.25
C GLU A 77 -30.92 13.98 30.91
N ASP A 78 -31.18 13.03 30.01
CA ASP A 78 -32.53 12.55 29.67
C ASP A 78 -33.24 11.89 30.86
N GLU A 79 -32.51 11.15 31.70
CA GLU A 79 -33.07 10.56 32.92
C GLU A 79 -33.47 11.62 33.97
N GLY A 80 -32.79 12.77 34.00
CA GLY A 80 -33.14 13.93 34.84
C GLY A 80 -33.13 13.69 36.36
N ARG A 81 -32.49 12.61 36.83
CA ARG A 81 -32.47 12.20 38.26
C ARG A 81 -31.26 12.70 39.05
N LEU A 82 -30.23 13.21 38.37
CA LEU A 82 -28.93 13.55 38.94
C LEU A 82 -28.67 15.05 38.80
N GLY A 83 -27.88 15.61 39.72
CA GLY A 83 -27.38 16.98 39.59
C GLY A 83 -26.26 17.07 38.54
N GLU A 84 -26.04 18.26 37.99
CA GLU A 84 -24.99 18.50 36.97
C GLU A 84 -23.60 18.04 37.43
N ASP A 85 -23.27 18.28 38.70
CA ASP A 85 -21.99 17.87 39.30
C ASP A 85 -21.81 16.34 39.33
N GLU A 86 -22.87 15.59 39.62
CA GLU A 86 -22.84 14.12 39.68
C GLU A 86 -22.74 13.51 38.27
N VAL A 87 -23.35 14.17 37.28
CA VAL A 87 -23.23 13.79 35.87
C VAL A 87 -21.79 13.97 35.39
N GLU A 88 -21.15 15.10 35.76
CA GLU A 88 -19.76 15.36 35.40
C GLU A 88 -18.78 14.37 36.05
N GLU A 89 -18.99 14.02 37.33
CA GLU A 89 -18.17 13.04 38.03
C GLU A 89 -18.25 11.65 37.36
N ARG A 90 -19.46 11.20 37.00
CA ARG A 90 -19.67 9.93 36.29
C ARG A 90 -19.04 9.93 34.90
N CYS A 91 -19.15 11.04 34.17
CA CYS A 91 -18.51 11.21 32.87
C CYS A 91 -16.97 11.19 32.98
N ALA A 92 -16.41 11.86 34.00
CA ALA A 92 -14.98 11.87 34.26
C ALA A 92 -14.45 10.49 34.64
N ALA A 93 -15.19 9.74 35.48
CA ALA A 93 -14.87 8.37 35.83
C ALA A 93 -14.90 7.45 34.60
N LEU A 94 -15.90 7.59 33.72
CA LEU A 94 -15.98 6.83 32.47
C LEU A 94 -14.80 7.18 31.53
N ARG A 95 -14.48 8.46 31.37
CA ARG A 95 -13.33 8.92 30.57
C ARG A 95 -12.02 8.30 31.07
N ALA A 96 -11.76 8.35 32.38
CA ALA A 96 -10.56 7.76 32.97
C ALA A 96 -10.49 6.24 32.74
N ARG A 97 -11.61 5.54 32.92
CA ARG A 97 -11.71 4.09 32.69
C ARG A 97 -11.42 3.72 31.23
N LEU A 98 -12.04 4.42 30.27
CA LEU A 98 -11.88 4.13 28.84
C LEU A 98 -10.49 4.47 28.32
N LEU A 99 -9.87 5.54 28.82
CA LEU A 99 -8.47 5.85 28.53
C LEU A 99 -7.55 4.77 29.09
N ALA A 100 -7.74 4.34 30.34
CA ALA A 100 -6.96 3.27 30.94
C ALA A 100 -7.10 1.94 30.18
N GLU A 101 -8.31 1.58 29.78
CA GLU A 101 -8.58 0.39 28.95
C GLU A 101 -7.91 0.51 27.57
N GLY A 102 -8.01 1.68 26.93
CA GLY A 102 -7.39 1.95 25.63
C GLY A 102 -5.86 1.90 25.68
N LEU A 103 -5.25 2.36 26.77
CA LEU A 103 -3.81 2.25 27.03
C LEU A 103 -3.37 0.82 27.30
N GLN A 104 -4.10 0.07 28.15
CA GLN A 104 -3.80 -1.34 28.45
C GLN A 104 -3.90 -2.22 27.19
N ARG A 105 -4.91 -1.98 26.36
CA ARG A 105 -5.11 -2.67 25.08
C ARG A 105 -4.12 -2.22 24.00
N GLY A 106 -3.51 -1.04 24.15
CA GLY A 106 -2.46 -0.53 23.26
C GLY A 106 -1.04 -1.03 23.57
N GLY A 107 -0.79 -1.54 24.79
CA GLY A 107 0.53 -1.97 25.25
C GLY A 107 0.88 -3.45 25.00
N GLY A 108 -0.13 -4.31 24.83
CA GLY A 108 0.06 -5.72 24.48
C GLY A 108 -0.12 -5.93 22.98
N GLY A 109 0.88 -6.46 22.29
CA GLY A 109 0.75 -6.87 20.89
C GLY A 109 -0.36 -7.90 20.71
N GLY A 110 -1.58 -7.45 20.42
CA GLY A 110 -2.72 -8.32 20.17
C GLY A 110 -4.05 -7.69 20.58
N GLY A 111 -4.84 -7.25 19.61
CA GLY A 111 -6.23 -6.87 19.84
C GLY A 111 -6.70 -5.80 18.87
N GLY A 112 -7.49 -6.21 17.87
CA GLY A 112 -8.04 -5.33 16.84
C GLY A 112 -8.57 -4.02 17.40
N GLY A 113 -8.30 -2.94 16.66
CA GLY A 113 -8.69 -1.57 16.98
C GLY A 113 -10.11 -1.52 17.52
N GLY A 114 -10.21 -1.29 18.82
CA GLY A 114 -11.45 -0.99 19.49
C GLY A 114 -11.79 0.47 19.27
N ALA A 115 -12.12 0.87 18.05
CA ALA A 115 -12.93 2.05 17.83
C ALA A 115 -14.39 1.61 18.03
N VAL A 116 -14.81 1.71 19.29
CA VAL A 116 -16.19 1.58 19.72
C VAL A 116 -16.81 2.96 19.53
N GLY A 117 -17.20 3.27 18.31
CA GLY A 117 -18.23 4.27 18.01
C GLY A 117 -19.45 3.50 17.53
N ALA A 118 -20.64 3.94 17.92
CA ALA A 118 -21.93 3.36 17.63
C ALA A 118 -22.00 2.61 16.28
N ASP A 119 -22.59 1.41 16.32
CA ASP A 119 -22.88 0.53 15.18
C ASP A 119 -21.77 -0.45 14.73
N ARG A 120 -21.27 -1.29 15.64
CA ARG A 120 -20.77 -2.64 15.26
C ARG A 120 -21.79 -3.76 15.50
N THR A 121 -22.96 -3.41 16.03
CA THR A 121 -24.05 -4.35 16.32
C THR A 121 -24.85 -4.70 15.06
N ARG A 122 -24.68 -3.98 13.94
CA ARG A 122 -25.16 -4.46 12.63
C ARG A 122 -24.03 -5.16 11.86
N LYS A 123 -23.82 -6.42 12.23
CA LYS A 123 -23.63 -7.56 11.31
C LYS A 123 -22.77 -7.25 10.06
N GLY A 124 -21.44 -7.36 10.18
CA GLY A 124 -20.55 -7.55 9.03
C GLY A 124 -20.09 -6.30 8.26
N GLY A 125 -20.19 -5.10 8.83
CA GLY A 125 -19.64 -3.89 8.21
C GLY A 125 -18.13 -3.79 8.37
N GLY A 126 -17.36 -3.89 7.28
CA GLY A 126 -15.96 -3.51 7.25
C GLY A 126 -15.75 -2.02 7.56
N LEU A 127 -14.49 -1.56 7.57
CA LEU A 127 -14.21 -0.13 7.76
C LEU A 127 -14.95 0.71 6.72
N LYS A 128 -15.39 1.89 7.14
CA LYS A 128 -16.03 2.85 6.24
C LYS A 128 -15.01 3.34 5.21
N MET A 129 -15.46 3.68 4.00
CA MET A 129 -14.56 4.11 2.90
C MET A 129 -13.67 5.30 3.26
N HIS A 130 -14.10 6.16 4.20
CA HIS A 130 -13.34 7.33 4.64
C HIS A 130 -12.26 7.02 5.69
N GLN A 131 -12.24 5.82 6.29
CA GLN A 131 -11.27 5.42 7.32
C GLN A 131 -9.98 4.88 6.66
N VAL A 132 -9.35 5.70 5.82
CA VAL A 132 -8.23 5.29 4.97
C VAL A 132 -7.02 4.82 5.78
N HIS A 133 -6.73 5.51 6.90
CA HIS A 133 -5.58 5.17 7.75
C HIS A 133 -5.79 3.89 8.53
N GLU A 134 -6.99 3.68 9.06
CA GLU A 134 -7.33 2.43 9.75
C GLU A 134 -7.37 1.25 8.77
N MET A 135 -7.86 1.46 7.54
CA MET A 135 -7.84 0.44 6.49
C MET A 135 -6.41 0.10 6.07
N ALA A 136 -5.53 1.09 5.96
CA ALA A 136 -4.12 0.87 5.67
C ALA A 136 -3.42 0.09 6.80
N ASP A 137 -3.65 0.46 8.06
CA ASP A 137 -3.11 -0.23 9.24
C ASP A 137 -3.59 -1.69 9.30
N GLN A 138 -4.88 -1.94 9.07
CA GLN A 138 -5.42 -3.31 8.99
C GLN A 138 -4.82 -4.11 7.84
N LYS A 139 -4.72 -3.52 6.64
CA LYS A 139 -4.15 -4.19 5.47
C LYS A 139 -2.68 -4.54 5.67
N ILE A 140 -1.89 -3.68 6.32
CA ILE A 140 -0.50 -3.97 6.68
C ILE A 140 -0.44 -5.17 7.63
N ARG A 141 -1.27 -5.19 8.68
CA ARG A 141 -1.33 -6.32 9.63
C ARG A 141 -1.77 -7.62 8.98
N GLU A 142 -2.78 -7.59 8.13
CA GLU A 142 -3.23 -8.75 7.35
C GLU A 142 -2.13 -9.27 6.43
N SER A 143 -1.44 -8.35 5.74
CA SER A 143 -0.29 -8.67 4.89
C SER A 143 0.85 -9.28 5.71
N GLU A 144 1.13 -8.78 6.92
CA GLU A 144 2.12 -9.37 7.82
C GLU A 144 1.69 -10.76 8.33
N ARG A 145 0.41 -10.95 8.65
CA ARG A 145 -0.13 -12.25 9.05
C ARG A 145 -0.01 -13.26 7.92
N LEU A 146 -0.36 -12.86 6.69
CA LEU A 146 -0.21 -13.69 5.50
C LEU A 146 1.26 -14.01 5.22
N ARG A 147 2.16 -13.01 5.31
CA ARG A 147 3.61 -13.21 5.17
C ARG A 147 4.13 -14.28 6.13
N ARG A 148 3.73 -14.19 7.41
CA ARG A 148 4.09 -15.19 8.44
C ARG A 148 3.51 -16.57 8.12
N ALA A 149 2.24 -16.64 7.72
CA ALA A 149 1.58 -17.89 7.38
C ALA A 149 2.24 -18.61 6.18
N LEU A 150 2.65 -17.83 5.17
CA LEU A 150 3.39 -18.33 4.00
C LEU A 150 4.88 -18.59 4.29
N LYS A 151 5.33 -18.44 5.54
CA LYS A 151 6.74 -18.61 5.95
C LYS A 151 7.72 -17.73 5.15
N ILE A 152 7.26 -16.58 4.68
CA ILE A 152 8.09 -15.61 3.98
C ILE A 152 8.87 -14.81 5.04
N SER A 153 10.19 -14.70 4.88
CA SER A 153 11.05 -13.93 5.79
C SER A 153 10.72 -12.44 5.72
N ARG A 154 11.04 -11.70 6.80
CA ARG A 154 10.85 -10.23 6.82
C ARG A 154 11.76 -9.55 5.80
N ASP A 155 12.94 -10.11 5.58
CA ASP A 155 13.98 -9.60 4.68
C ASP A 155 13.86 -10.23 3.27
N TYR A 156 12.67 -10.68 2.90
CA TYR A 156 12.42 -11.22 1.56
C TYR A 156 12.48 -10.09 0.53
N GLU A 157 13.49 -10.14 -0.33
CA GLU A 157 13.61 -9.28 -1.50
C GLU A 157 13.05 -9.98 -2.74
N GLU A 158 12.23 -9.24 -3.50
CA GLU A 158 11.71 -9.71 -4.78
C GLU A 158 12.85 -10.05 -5.74
N GLY A 159 12.81 -11.24 -6.35
CA GLY A 159 13.87 -11.74 -7.23
C GLY A 159 15.10 -12.32 -6.52
N ALA A 160 15.20 -12.25 -5.18
CA ALA A 160 16.30 -12.88 -4.45
C ALA A 160 16.33 -14.41 -4.61
N HIS A 161 15.19 -15.03 -4.91
CA HIS A 161 15.14 -16.45 -5.25
C HIS A 161 15.88 -16.77 -6.56
N TRP A 162 15.73 -15.93 -7.59
CA TRP A 162 16.43 -16.12 -8.88
C TRP A 162 17.92 -15.87 -8.74
N LYS A 163 18.32 -14.78 -8.04
CA LYS A 163 19.74 -14.51 -7.74
C LYS A 163 20.41 -15.67 -7.00
N ARG A 164 19.73 -16.25 -6.01
CA ARG A 164 20.24 -17.44 -5.30
C ARG A 164 20.38 -18.67 -6.18
N GLN A 165 19.55 -18.83 -7.22
CA GLN A 165 19.70 -19.91 -8.19
C GLN A 165 20.88 -19.68 -9.13
N GLU A 166 21.05 -18.46 -9.64
CA GLU A 166 22.20 -18.07 -10.46
C GLU A 166 23.50 -18.26 -9.69
N ASP A 167 23.58 -17.76 -8.45
CA ASP A 167 24.76 -17.95 -7.58
C ASP A 167 25.05 -19.42 -7.30
N ARG A 168 24.00 -20.24 -7.12
CA ARG A 168 24.16 -21.68 -6.89
C ARG A 168 24.63 -22.40 -8.16
N ALA A 169 24.12 -22.03 -9.32
CA ALA A 169 24.53 -22.57 -10.60
C ALA A 169 25.98 -22.19 -10.93
N ALA A 170 26.37 -20.93 -10.69
CA ALA A 170 27.74 -20.46 -10.85
C ALA A 170 28.70 -21.23 -9.93
N ARG A 171 28.39 -21.35 -8.64
CA ARG A 171 29.22 -22.13 -7.69
C ARG A 171 29.31 -23.62 -8.05
N ALA A 172 28.27 -24.19 -8.66
CA ALA A 172 28.29 -25.58 -9.13
C ALA A 172 29.15 -25.74 -10.38
N ALA A 173 29.13 -24.76 -11.29
CA ALA A 173 29.99 -24.73 -12.47
C ALA A 173 31.47 -24.59 -12.07
N ASP A 174 31.80 -23.67 -11.16
CA ASP A 174 33.17 -23.49 -10.64
C ASP A 174 33.70 -24.77 -9.98
N ARG A 175 32.84 -25.49 -9.22
CA ARG A 175 33.21 -26.79 -8.64
C ARG A 175 33.46 -27.85 -9.71
N ALA A 176 32.61 -27.92 -10.74
CA ALA A 176 32.78 -28.88 -11.83
C ALA A 176 34.05 -28.61 -12.66
N GLU A 177 34.43 -27.34 -12.83
CA GLU A 177 35.67 -26.94 -13.49
C GLU A 177 36.90 -27.33 -12.66
N ALA A 178 36.87 -27.10 -11.34
CA ALA A 178 37.93 -27.53 -10.42
C ALA A 178 38.11 -29.06 -10.39
N ASP A 179 37.01 -29.82 -10.33
CA ASP A 179 37.03 -31.29 -10.35
C ASP A 179 37.47 -31.86 -11.73
N GLY A 180 37.30 -31.09 -12.81
CA GLY A 180 37.74 -31.45 -14.16
C GLY A 180 39.22 -31.18 -14.42
N ALA A 181 39.79 -30.15 -13.78
CA ALA A 181 41.21 -29.81 -13.86
C ALA A 181 42.12 -30.80 -13.10
N ASP A 182 41.57 -31.51 -12.11
CA ASP A 182 42.29 -32.49 -11.28
C ASP A 182 42.30 -33.92 -11.87
N ARG A 183 41.72 -34.13 -13.07
CA ARG A 183 41.86 -35.41 -13.80
C ARG A 183 43.19 -35.42 -14.55
N PRO A 184 44.16 -36.30 -14.19
CA PRO A 184 45.40 -36.42 -14.94
C PRO A 184 45.08 -36.80 -16.39
N ARG A 185 45.61 -36.02 -17.34
CA ARG A 185 45.65 -36.42 -18.75
C ARG A 185 46.56 -37.65 -18.84
N ASP A 186 45.98 -38.83 -18.69
CA ASP A 186 46.65 -40.08 -19.04
C ASP A 186 46.91 -40.05 -20.55
N GLY A 187 48.11 -39.60 -20.91
CA GLY A 187 48.68 -39.72 -22.23
C GLY A 187 48.79 -41.20 -22.60
N ARG A 188 48.16 -41.57 -23.70
CA ARG A 188 48.48 -42.82 -24.40
C ARG A 188 49.38 -42.46 -25.57
N ASP A 189 50.65 -42.84 -25.43
CA ASP A 189 51.58 -43.08 -26.54
C ASP A 189 51.20 -44.35 -27.32
#